data_AF-A0A507WGB5-F1
#
_entry.id   AF-A0A507WGB5-F1
#
_cell.length_a   1.000
_cell.length_b   1.000
_cell.length_c   1.000
_cell.angle_alpha   90.00
_cell.angle_beta   90.00
_cell.angle_gamma   90.00
#
_symmetry.space_group_name_H-M   'P 1'
#
loop_
_entity.id
_entity.type
_entity.pdbx_description
1 polymer ?
#
loop_
_entity_poly.entity_id
_entity_poly.type
_entity_poly.pdbx_seq_one_letter_code
_entity_poly.pdbx_strand_id
1 'polypeptide(L)' 'MTDLLAQKAVLEARHAELTQRIAAIQRDYAAGLSADSEERAQQLENADVLAEISRVASEDLAKVTKELARISGLL' A
#
# COMPACT_ATOMS: atom_id res chain seq x y z
N MET A 1 -13.46 26.34 -2.60
CA MET A 1 -12.08 26.28 -2.05
C MET A 1 -11.98 25.36 -0.84
N THR A 2 -12.80 25.54 0.19
CA THR A 2 -12.82 24.70 1.42
C THR A 2 -13.07 23.22 1.15
N ASP A 3 -13.96 22.91 0.20
CA ASP A 3 -14.31 21.53 -0.17
C ASP A 3 -13.13 20.76 -0.79
N LEU A 4 -12.32 21.44 -1.63
CA LEU A 4 -11.13 20.86 -2.26
C LEU A 4 -10.01 20.60 -1.24
N LEU A 5 -9.85 21.48 -0.25
CA LEU A 5 -8.91 21.29 0.86
C LEU A 5 -9.31 20.10 1.75
N ALA A 6 -10.59 19.95 2.07
CA ALA A 6 -11.09 18.80 2.81
C ALA A 6 -10.90 17.49 2.03
N GLN A 7 -11.17 17.52 0.72
CA GLN A 7 -11.00 16.37 -0.16
C GLN A 7 -9.53 15.96 -0.31
N LYS A 8 -8.60 16.94 -0.39
CA LYS A 8 -7.15 16.70 -0.35
C LYS A 8 -6.73 16.02 0.96
N ALA A 9 -7.18 16.53 2.10
CA ALA A 9 -6.83 15.96 3.42
C ALA A 9 -7.30 14.51 3.58
N VAL A 10 -8.51 14.19 3.10
CA VAL A 10 -9.04 12.81 3.11
C VAL A 10 -8.20 11.88 2.23
N LEU A 11 -7.79 12.33 1.05
CA LEU A 11 -6.95 11.55 0.14
C LEU A 11 -5.53 11.36 0.68
N GLU A 12 -4.95 12.38 1.33
CA GLU A 12 -3.65 12.27 2.01
C GLU A 12 -3.70 11.28 3.18
N ALA A 13 -4.77 11.30 3.97
CA ALA A 13 -4.98 10.34 5.05
C ALA A 13 -5.09 8.90 4.52
N ARG A 14 -5.86 8.69 3.44
CA ARG A 14 -5.96 7.37 2.78
C ARG A 14 -4.62 6.90 2.22
N HIS A 15 -3.85 7.80 1.61
CA HIS A 15 -2.53 7.49 1.09
C HIS A 15 -1.57 7.05 2.22
N ALA A 16 -1.57 7.76 3.35
CA ALA A 16 -0.76 7.41 4.51
C ALA A 16 -1.18 6.05 5.11
N GLU A 17 -2.48 5.81 5.26
CA GLU A 17 -3.01 4.54 5.76
C GLU A 17 -2.59 3.34 4.88
N LEU A 18 -2.75 3.47 3.56
CA LEU A 18 -2.37 2.43 2.60
C LEU A 18 -0.87 2.15 2.66
N THR A 19 -0.04 3.19 2.70
CA THR A 19 1.41 3.05 2.80
C THR A 19 1.81 2.33 4.09
N GLN A 20 1.19 2.68 5.21
CA GLN A 20 1.49 2.09 6.51
C GLN A 20 1.05 0.62 6.59
N ARG A 21 -0.09 0.27 5.98
CA ARG A 21 -0.56 -1.12 5.84
C ARG A 21 0.40 -1.97 5.02
N ILE A 22 0.83 -1.50 3.85
CA ILE A 22 1.80 -2.22 3.01
C ILE A 22 3.10 -2.47 3.79
N ALA A 23 3.61 -1.45 4.48
CA ALA A 23 4.85 -1.56 5.25
C ALA A 23 4.75 -2.49 6.47
N ALA A 24 3.54 -2.66 7.04
CA ALA A 24 3.29 -3.61 8.12
C ALA A 24 3.28 -5.05 7.59
N ILE A 25 2.55 -5.30 6.50
CA ILE A 25 2.47 -6.62 5.85
C ILE A 25 3.86 -7.09 5.44
N GLN A 26 4.70 -6.20 4.87
CA GLN A 26 6.08 -6.53 4.51
C GLN A 26 6.97 -6.87 5.72
N ARG A 27 6.78 -6.19 6.86
CA ARG A 27 7.59 -6.42 8.08
C ARG A 27 7.20 -7.70 8.79
N ASP A 28 5.91 -7.97 8.96
CA ASP A 28 5.42 -9.19 9.59
C ASP A 28 5.91 -10.43 8.82
N TYR A 29 6.01 -10.30 7.50
CA TYR A 29 6.52 -11.35 6.63
C TYR A 29 8.04 -11.54 6.71
N ALA A 30 8.80 -10.44 6.73
CA ALA A 30 10.25 -10.48 6.88
C ALA A 30 10.69 -11.10 8.22
N ALA A 31 9.86 -10.96 9.27
CA ALA A 31 10.13 -11.49 10.60
C ALA A 31 9.80 -13.00 10.76
N GLY A 32 9.02 -13.59 9.85
CA GLY A 32 8.58 -15.00 9.89
C GLY A 32 9.43 -15.99 9.09
N LEU A 33 10.55 -15.56 8.50
CA LEU A 33 11.43 -16.40 7.68
C LEU A 33 12.34 -17.29 8.54
N SER A 34 11.79 -18.34 9.14
CA SER A 34 12.57 -19.48 9.62
C SER A 34 12.95 -20.41 8.44
N ALA A 35 14.06 -21.13 8.59
CA ALA A 35 14.83 -21.74 7.49
C ALA A 35 14.45 -23.20 7.16
N ASP A 36 13.34 -23.70 7.69
CA ASP A 36 12.97 -25.11 7.52
C ASP A 36 12.31 -25.38 6.16
N SER A 37 12.52 -26.58 5.61
CA SER A 37 12.19 -26.88 4.21
C SER A 37 10.69 -26.90 3.90
N GLU A 38 9.83 -27.21 4.89
CA GLU A 38 8.37 -27.10 4.79
C GLU A 38 7.89 -25.64 4.78
N GLU A 39 8.56 -24.77 5.57
CA GLU A 39 8.24 -23.34 5.59
C GLU A 39 8.58 -22.65 4.27
N ARG A 40 9.53 -23.19 3.50
CA ARG A 40 9.98 -22.64 2.22
C ARG A 40 8.91 -22.65 1.13
N ALA A 41 8.08 -23.69 1.07
CA ALA A 41 6.97 -23.77 0.12
C ALA A 41 5.88 -22.74 0.48
N GLN A 42 5.54 -22.65 1.78
CA GLN A 42 4.62 -21.65 2.30
C GLN A 42 5.16 -20.23 2.08
N GLN A 43 6.48 -20.05 2.17
CA GLN A 43 7.12 -18.76 1.94
C GLN A 43 7.12 -18.33 0.47
N LEU A 44 7.18 -19.27 -0.46
CA LEU A 44 7.05 -18.96 -1.90
C LEU A 44 5.61 -18.57 -2.24
N GLU A 45 4.63 -19.34 -1.77
CA GLU A 45 3.20 -19.03 -1.95
C GLU A 45 2.84 -17.66 -1.35
N ASN A 46 3.30 -17.40 -0.13
CA ASN A 46 3.07 -16.11 0.52
C ASN A 46 3.79 -14.96 -0.19
N ALA A 47 4.95 -15.18 -0.80
CA ALA A 47 5.66 -14.16 -1.58
C ALA A 47 4.89 -13.78 -2.86
N ASP A 48 4.27 -14.75 -3.54
CA ASP A 48 3.42 -14.49 -4.70
C ASP A 48 2.14 -13.74 -4.31
N VAL A 49 1.49 -14.13 -3.20
CA VAL A 49 0.34 -13.40 -2.64
C VAL A 49 0.71 -11.96 -2.26
N LEU A 50 1.88 -11.77 -1.65
CA LEU A 50 2.41 -10.45 -1.29
C LEU A 50 2.74 -9.60 -2.51
N ALA A 51 3.31 -10.20 -3.55
CA ALA A 51 3.58 -9.50 -4.81
C ALA A 51 2.28 -8.98 -5.42
N GLU A 52 1.21 -9.78 -5.38
CA GLU A 52 -0.10 -9.37 -5.88
C GLU A 52 -0.75 -8.31 -4.99
N ILE A 53 -0.71 -8.45 -3.65
CA ILE A 53 -1.18 -7.41 -2.72
C ILE A 53 -0.41 -6.11 -2.93
N SER A 54 0.91 -6.18 -3.08
CA SER A 54 1.77 -5.02 -3.32
C SER A 54 1.46 -4.38 -4.68
N ARG A 55 1.20 -5.17 -5.71
CA ARG A 55 0.80 -4.68 -7.04
C ARG A 55 -0.52 -3.93 -6.99
N VAL A 56 -1.56 -4.56 -6.43
CA VAL A 56 -2.89 -3.96 -6.30
C VAL A 56 -2.84 -2.70 -5.43
N ALA A 57 -2.13 -2.75 -4.31
CA ALA A 57 -2.01 -1.59 -3.44
C ALA A 57 -1.21 -0.45 -4.10
N SER A 58 -0.19 -0.77 -4.91
CA SER A 58 0.56 0.21 -5.69
C SER A 58 -0.30 0.86 -6.78
N GLU A 59 -1.16 0.08 -7.46
CA GLU A 59 -2.11 0.59 -8.44
C GLU A 59 -3.14 1.54 -7.82
N ASP A 60 -3.67 1.19 -6.65
CA ASP A 60 -4.60 2.06 -5.93
C ASP A 60 -3.92 3.32 -5.39
N LEU A 61 -2.70 3.21 -4.91
CA LEU A 61 -1.89 4.35 -4.50
C LEU A 61 -1.63 5.28 -5.69
N ALA A 62 -1.29 4.75 -6.87
CA ALA A 62 -1.12 5.54 -8.09
C ALA A 62 -2.40 6.29 -8.50
N LYS A 63 -3.59 5.69 -8.34
CA LYS A 63 -4.87 6.37 -8.56
C LYS A 63 -5.08 7.52 -7.58
N VAL A 64 -4.83 7.28 -6.28
CA VAL A 64 -4.95 8.31 -5.23
C VAL A 64 -3.97 9.46 -5.47
N THR A 65 -2.72 9.16 -5.84
CA THR A 65 -1.71 10.18 -6.17
C THR A 65 -2.12 11.01 -7.38
N LYS A 66 -2.71 10.39 -8.41
CA LYS A 66 -3.20 11.10 -9.59
C LYS A 66 -4.35 12.05 -9.26
N GLU A 67 -5.30 11.62 -8.44
CA GLU A 67 -6.40 12.47 -7.98
C GLU A 67 -5.90 13.59 -7.05
N LEU A 68 -4.93 13.31 -6.17
CA LEU A 68 -4.27 14.33 -5.36
C LEU A 68 -3.57 15.39 -6.23
N ALA A 69 -2.80 14.97 -7.24
CA ALA A 69 -2.14 15.88 -8.16
C ALA A 69 -3.13 16.76 -8.92
N ARG A 70 -4.28 16.19 -9.31
CA ARG A 70 -5.38 16.92 -9.95
C ARG A 70 -5.98 17.96 -9.02
N ILE A 71 -6.30 17.60 -7.77
CA ILE A 71 -6.87 18.52 -6.78
C ILE A 71 -5.86 19.63 -6.41
N SER A 72 -4.59 19.28 -6.25
CA SER A 72 -3.51 20.24 -6.00
C SER A 72 -3.31 21.24 -7.14
N GLY A 73 -3.54 20.85 -8.40
CA GLY A 73 -3.49 21.77 -9.54
C GLY A 73 -4.75 22.65 -9.69
N LEU A 74 -5.82 22.35 -8.97
CA LEU A 74 -7.09 23.09 -8.95
C LEU A 74 -7.22 24.03 -7.74
N LEU A 75 -6.30 23.95 -6.79
CA LEU A 75 -6.16 24.82 -5.62
C LEU A 75 -5.26 26.02 -5.93
#